data_AF-A0A0F9QVM6-F1
#
_entry.id   AF-A0A0F9QVM6-F1
#
_cell.length_a   1.000
_cell.length_b   1.000
_cell.length_c   1.000
_cell.angle_alpha   90.00
_cell.angle_beta   90.00
_cell.angle_gamma   90.00
#
_symmetry.space_group_name_H-M   'P 1'
#
loop_
_entity.id
_entity.type
_entity.pdbx_description
1 polymer ?
#
loop_
_entity_poly.entity_id
_entity_poly.type
_entity_poly.pdbx_seq_one_letter_code
_entity_poly.pdbx_strand_id
1 'polypeptide(L)'
;MSDRKHWQLSASSIACFKTCPFQYFLKYIKHIRKDVESEPLRYGTNWHKVMEVIGLPPGETCSCVDMAAVYPADPNCLICTGTGTCPDDIMLAVSRVIDDAYSRMPASMDPVKWAVERAKLLYSAAGY
;
A
#
# COMPACT_ATOMS: atom_id res chain seq x y z
N MET A 1 -12.44 38.73 -7.30
CA MET A 1 -11.20 38.02 -7.64
C MET A 1 -11.47 36.54 -7.40
N SER A 2 -11.54 35.72 -8.45
CA SER A 2 -11.88 34.29 -8.34
C SER A 2 -10.88 33.58 -7.43
N ASP A 3 -11.37 32.82 -6.46
CA ASP A 3 -10.57 31.89 -5.67
C ASP A 3 -9.67 31.07 -6.60
N ARG A 4 -8.36 31.14 -6.38
CA ARG A 4 -7.40 30.35 -7.14
C ARG A 4 -7.62 28.88 -6.75
N LYS A 5 -8.26 28.12 -7.64
CA LYS A 5 -8.36 26.67 -7.47
C LYS A 5 -6.96 26.09 -7.32
N HIS A 6 -6.66 25.53 -6.15
CA HIS A 6 -5.38 24.91 -5.86
C HIS A 6 -5.31 23.57 -6.59
N TRP A 7 -4.54 23.52 -7.67
CA TRP A 7 -4.33 22.28 -8.41
C TRP A 7 -3.39 21.38 -7.64
N GLN A 8 -3.86 20.21 -7.20
CA GLN A 8 -3.00 19.17 -6.64
C GLN A 8 -2.33 18.42 -7.81
N LEU A 9 -1.08 18.79 -8.09
CA LEU A 9 -0.27 18.16 -9.13
C LEU A 9 0.72 17.18 -8.50
N SER A 10 0.88 16.02 -9.15
CA SER A 10 1.90 15.03 -8.81
C SER A 10 2.92 14.93 -9.94
N ALA A 11 4.11 14.41 -9.66
CA ALA A 11 5.12 14.16 -10.69
C ALA A 11 4.56 13.29 -11.83
N SER A 12 3.74 12.28 -11.50
CA SER A 12 3.09 11.40 -12.47
C SER A 12 1.96 12.08 -13.25
N SER A 13 1.32 13.12 -12.71
CA SER A 13 0.32 13.91 -13.44
C SER A 13 0.97 14.84 -14.46
N ILE A 14 2.06 15.50 -14.07
CA ILE A 14 2.86 16.36 -14.96
C ILE A 14 3.50 15.53 -16.09
N ALA A 15 4.08 14.37 -15.77
CA ALA A 15 4.64 13.48 -16.78
C ALA A 15 3.59 13.02 -17.80
N CYS A 16 2.40 12.63 -17.34
CA CYS A 16 1.29 12.26 -18.22
C CYS A 16 0.86 13.40 -19.15
N PHE A 17 0.80 14.63 -18.63
CA PHE A 17 0.47 15.80 -19.45
C PHE A 17 1.52 16.07 -20.53
N LYS A 18 2.81 15.96 -20.17
CA LYS A 18 3.93 16.11 -21.11
C LYS A 18 3.92 15.04 -22.21
N THR A 19 3.48 13.83 -21.90
CA THR A 19 3.34 12.75 -22.90
C THR A 19 2.14 12.98 -23.82
N CYS A 20 0.96 13.25 -23.26
CA CYS A 20 -0.25 13.49 -24.03
C CYS A 20 -1.32 14.24 -23.20
N PRO A 21 -1.68 15.48 -23.59
CA PRO A 21 -2.73 16.24 -22.90
C PRO A 21 -4.11 15.57 -22.88
N PHE A 22 -4.46 14.84 -23.94
CA PHE A 22 -5.74 14.12 -24.00
C PHE A 22 -5.77 12.95 -23.02
N GLN A 23 -4.66 12.21 -22.88
CA GLN A 23 -4.54 11.16 -21.87
C GLN A 23 -4.66 11.74 -20.46
N TYR A 24 -4.05 12.90 -20.20
CA TYR A 24 -4.21 13.61 -18.92
C TYR A 24 -5.67 13.95 -18.65
N PHE A 25 -6.40 14.46 -19.65
CA PHE A 25 -7.82 14.76 -19.53
C PHE A 25 -8.63 13.51 -19.17
N LEU A 26 -8.42 12.39 -19.86
CA LEU A 26 -9.13 11.15 -19.56
C LEU A 26 -8.83 10.62 -18.15
N LYS A 27 -7.55 10.63 -17.73
CA LYS A 27 -7.11 10.05 -16.47
C LYS A 27 -7.39 10.92 -15.24
N TYR A 28 -7.08 12.21 -15.30
CA TYR A 28 -7.11 13.11 -14.14
C TYR A 28 -8.34 14.03 -14.10
N ILE A 29 -9.01 14.28 -15.24
CA ILE A 29 -10.23 15.11 -15.29
C ILE A 29 -11.47 14.23 -15.40
N LYS A 30 -11.47 13.20 -16.26
CA LYS A 30 -12.59 12.26 -16.41
C LYS A 30 -12.49 11.04 -15.50
N HIS A 31 -11.40 10.90 -14.75
CA HIS A 31 -11.17 9.80 -13.79
C HIS A 31 -11.32 8.40 -14.39
N ILE A 32 -11.02 8.23 -15.68
CA ILE A 32 -11.04 6.93 -16.35
C ILE A 32 -9.83 6.13 -15.86
N ARG A 33 -10.09 4.97 -15.26
CA ARG A 33 -9.08 4.04 -14.75
C ARG A 33 -9.08 2.75 -15.57
N LYS A 34 -7.93 2.08 -15.60
CA LYS A 34 -7.87 0.71 -16.11
C LYS A 34 -8.58 -0.20 -15.11
N ASP A 35 -9.32 -1.17 -15.62
CA ASP A 35 -10.03 -2.16 -14.82
C ASP A 35 -9.06 -3.12 -14.11
N VAL A 36 -7.96 -3.47 -14.79
CA VAL A 36 -6.94 -4.36 -14.25
C VAL A 36 -5.69 -3.58 -13.85
N GLU A 37 -5.26 -3.77 -12.60
CA GLU A 37 -3.99 -3.25 -12.11
C GLU A 37 -2.81 -3.99 -12.75
N SER A 38 -1.81 -3.24 -13.22
CA SER A 38 -0.61 -3.84 -13.81
C SER A 38 0.23 -4.55 -12.76
N GLU A 39 0.78 -5.72 -13.09
CA GLU A 39 1.61 -6.51 -12.18
C GLU A 39 2.77 -5.72 -11.55
N PRO A 40 3.57 -4.91 -12.27
CA PRO A 40 4.67 -4.17 -11.66
C PRO A 40 4.22 -3.15 -10.62
N LEU A 41 3.06 -2.52 -10.84
CA LEU A 41 2.49 -1.55 -9.92
C LEU A 41 2.02 -2.23 -8.64
N ARG A 42 1.29 -3.36 -8.76
CA ARG A 42 0.83 -4.14 -7.60
C ARG A 42 2.01 -4.65 -6.77
N TYR A 43 2.95 -5.35 -7.41
CA TYR A 43 4.11 -5.92 -6.72
C TYR A 43 4.95 -4.83 -6.03
N GLY A 44 5.25 -3.74 -6.74
CA GLY A 44 6.01 -2.63 -6.17
C GLY A 44 5.28 -1.96 -5.00
N THR A 45 3.97 -1.75 -5.12
CA THR A 45 3.16 -1.15 -4.03
C THR A 45 3.15 -2.06 -2.80
N ASN A 46 3.01 -3.38 -2.99
CA ASN A 46 3.07 -4.34 -1.90
C ASN A 46 4.45 -4.36 -1.23
N TRP A 47 5.53 -4.29 -2.01
CA TRP A 47 6.88 -4.20 -1.47
C TRP A 47 7.10 -2.91 -0.65
N HIS A 48 6.63 -1.76 -1.14
CA HIS A 48 6.72 -0.51 -0.37
C HIS A 48 5.97 -0.59 0.96
N LYS A 49 4.78 -1.18 0.99
CA LYS A 49 4.04 -1.41 2.23
C LYS A 49 4.81 -2.31 3.21
N VAL A 50 5.44 -3.37 2.70
CA VAL A 50 6.29 -4.24 3.52
C VAL A 50 7.45 -3.45 4.12
N MET A 51 8.12 -2.62 3.32
CA MET A 51 9.22 -1.78 3.79
C MET A 51 8.78 -0.74 4.84
N GLU A 52 7.59 -0.16 4.69
CA GLU A 52 7.01 0.73 5.70
C GLU A 52 6.81 0.01 7.04
N VAL A 53 6.40 -1.25 7.02
CA VAL A 53 6.23 -2.08 8.23
C VAL A 53 7.57 -2.46 8.84
N ILE A 54 8.54 -2.90 8.03
CA ILE A 54 9.90 -3.23 8.51
C ILE A 54 10.56 -2.02 9.20
N GLY A 55 10.29 -0.81 8.71
CA GLY A 55 10.81 0.42 9.28
C GLY A 55 10.16 0.84 10.61
N LEU A 56 9.11 0.14 11.07
CA LEU A 56 8.47 0.49 12.34
C LEU A 56 9.34 0.06 13.52
N PRO A 57 9.49 0.94 14.53
CA PRO A 57 10.22 0.59 15.74
C PRO A 57 9.48 -0.51 16.52
N PRO A 58 10.15 -1.61 16.91
CA PRO A 58 9.53 -2.69 17.69
C PRO A 58 9.18 -2.20 19.09
N GLY A 59 8.03 -2.64 19.61
CA GLY A 59 7.55 -2.29 20.96
C GLY A 59 6.97 -0.89 21.12
N GLU A 60 7.04 -0.03 20.09
CA GLU A 60 6.43 1.31 20.13
C GLU A 60 4.92 1.30 19.88
N THR A 61 4.26 2.44 20.15
CA THR A 61 2.84 2.61 19.88
C THR A 61 2.56 2.46 18.37
N CYS A 62 1.60 1.60 18.05
CA CYS A 62 1.22 1.36 16.66
C CYS A 62 0.56 2.61 16.05
N SER A 63 0.81 2.85 14.75
CA SER A 63 0.25 3.97 14.00
C SER A 63 -1.29 4.00 13.90
N CYS A 64 -1.96 2.89 14.19
CA CYS A 64 -3.42 2.83 14.25
C CYS A 64 -3.99 3.45 15.53
N VAL A 65 -3.16 3.75 16.52
CA VAL A 65 -3.57 4.39 17.77
C VAL A 65 -3.43 5.89 17.58
N ASP A 66 -4.55 6.58 17.47
CA ASP A 66 -4.56 8.03 17.55
C ASP A 66 -4.50 8.44 19.03
N MET A 67 -3.34 8.91 19.49
CA MET A 67 -3.18 9.37 20.87
C MET A 67 -4.05 10.60 21.19
N ALA A 68 -4.52 11.33 20.17
CA ALA A 68 -5.36 12.52 20.34
C ALA A 68 -6.86 12.19 20.36
N ALA A 69 -7.26 11.01 19.87
CA ALA A 69 -8.65 10.58 19.84
C ALA A 69 -8.91 9.45 20.85
N VAL A 70 -10.05 9.50 21.55
CA VAL A 70 -10.47 8.49 22.54
C VAL A 70 -10.94 7.18 21.87
N TYR A 71 -10.34 6.80 20.73
CA TYR A 71 -10.69 5.58 20.04
C TYR A 71 -9.67 4.48 20.40
N PRO A 72 -10.15 3.29 20.83
CA PRO A 72 -9.26 2.18 21.11
C PRO A 72 -8.54 1.73 19.84
N ALA A 73 -7.40 1.06 20.01
CA ALA A 73 -6.67 0.44 18.91
C ALA A 73 -7.61 -0.41 18.05
N ASP A 74 -7.50 -0.29 16.72
CA ASP A 74 -8.30 -1.09 15.79
C ASP A 74 -8.05 -2.59 16.04
N PRO A 75 -9.10 -3.37 16.40
CA PRO A 75 -8.97 -4.81 16.62
C PRO A 75 -8.43 -5.55 15.40
N ASN A 76 -8.67 -5.03 14.19
CA ASN A 76 -8.27 -5.65 12.94
C ASN A 76 -6.97 -5.07 12.36
N CYS A 77 -6.21 -4.30 13.13
CA CYS A 77 -4.93 -3.78 12.67
C CYS A 77 -3.96 -4.93 12.35
N LEU A 78 -3.44 -4.98 11.12
CA LEU A 78 -2.51 -6.00 10.67
C LEU A 78 -1.15 -5.95 11.39
N ILE A 79 -0.81 -4.79 11.97
CA ILE A 79 0.45 -4.57 12.70
C ILE A 79 0.29 -5.04 14.15
N CYS A 80 -0.58 -4.38 14.92
CA CYS A 80 -0.70 -4.61 16.36
C CYS A 80 -1.79 -5.62 16.77
N THR A 81 -2.70 -6.02 15.88
CA THR A 81 -3.82 -6.94 16.18
C THR A 81 -4.61 -6.53 17.42
N GLY A 82 -4.92 -5.24 17.57
CA GLY A 82 -5.68 -4.69 18.70
C GLY A 82 -4.89 -4.50 20.01
N THR A 83 -3.59 -4.84 20.05
CA THR A 83 -2.74 -4.60 21.23
C THR A 83 -2.37 -3.12 21.40
N GLY A 84 -2.42 -2.35 20.33
CA GLY A 84 -2.01 -0.94 20.30
C GLY A 84 -0.49 -0.73 20.25
N THR A 85 0.31 -1.80 20.28
CA THR A 85 1.77 -1.73 20.17
C THR A 85 2.28 -2.54 18.98
N CYS A 86 3.37 -2.09 18.38
CA CYS A 86 4.09 -2.84 17.36
C CYS A 86 4.68 -4.10 17.99
N PRO A 87 4.58 -5.28 17.35
CA PRO A 87 5.19 -6.50 17.89
C PRO A 87 6.72 -6.36 17.97
N ASP A 88 7.31 -7.00 18.98
CA ASP A 88 8.79 -7.04 19.13
C ASP A 88 9.44 -7.74 17.93
N ASP A 89 8.80 -8.81 17.44
CA ASP A 89 9.15 -9.45 16.17
C ASP A 89 8.36 -8.80 15.03
N ILE A 90 9.01 -7.89 14.33
CA ILE A 90 8.40 -7.15 13.21
C ILE A 90 8.00 -8.08 12.06
N MET A 91 8.64 -9.23 11.91
CA MET A 91 8.33 -10.17 10.84
C MET A 91 6.94 -10.79 11.00
N LEU A 92 6.38 -10.81 12.22
CA LEU A 92 4.98 -11.17 12.45
C LEU A 92 4.01 -10.17 11.84
N ALA A 93 4.31 -8.86 11.92
CA ALA A 93 3.51 -7.82 11.28
C ALA A 93 3.66 -7.89 9.74
N VAL A 94 4.90 -8.09 9.26
CA VAL A 94 5.19 -8.24 7.83
C VAL A 94 4.42 -9.42 7.24
N SER A 95 4.45 -10.59 7.88
CA SER A 95 3.74 -11.77 7.36
C SER A 95 2.24 -11.53 7.27
N ARG A 96 1.63 -10.87 8.27
CA ARG A 96 0.20 -10.52 8.25
C ARG A 96 -0.16 -9.57 7.11
N VAL A 97 0.67 -8.55 6.87
CA VAL A 97 0.46 -7.60 5.78
C VAL A 97 0.60 -8.25 4.41
N ILE A 98 1.58 -9.13 4.24
CA ILE A 98 1.72 -9.93 3.02
C ILE A 98 0.51 -10.86 2.85
N ASP A 99 0.08 -11.55 3.90
CA ASP A 99 -1.03 -12.49 3.79
C ASP A 99 -2.35 -11.80 3.47
N ASP A 100 -2.63 -10.64 4.05
CA ASP A 100 -3.80 -9.83 3.70
C ASP A 100 -3.75 -9.39 2.23
N ALA A 101 -2.60 -8.87 1.76
CA ALA A 101 -2.44 -8.43 0.38
C ALA A 101 -2.63 -9.55 -0.65
N TYR A 102 -2.27 -10.78 -0.30
CA TYR A 102 -2.40 -11.95 -1.18
C TYR A 102 -3.64 -12.81 -0.90
N SER A 103 -4.51 -12.39 0.02
CA SER A 103 -5.75 -13.10 0.38
C SER A 103 -6.80 -13.10 -0.74
N ARG A 104 -6.76 -12.09 -1.64
CA ARG A 104 -7.73 -11.91 -2.72
C ARG A 104 -7.03 -11.97 -4.07
N MET A 105 -6.94 -13.18 -4.62
CA MET A 105 -6.37 -13.40 -5.94
C MET A 105 -7.30 -12.87 -7.06
N PRO A 106 -6.81 -12.02 -7.98
CA PRO A 106 -7.58 -11.60 -9.15
C PRO A 106 -7.93 -12.79 -10.04
N ALA A 107 -9.12 -12.79 -10.64
CA ALA A 107 -9.61 -13.91 -11.46
C ALA A 107 -8.74 -14.21 -12.70
N SER A 108 -8.00 -13.21 -13.20
CA SER A 108 -7.07 -13.33 -14.33
C SER A 108 -5.68 -13.86 -13.97
N MET A 109 -5.43 -14.11 -12.68
CA MET A 109 -4.10 -14.48 -12.17
C MET A 109 -3.89 -16.00 -12.14
N ASP A 110 -2.68 -16.42 -12.50
CA ASP A 110 -2.24 -17.80 -12.33
C ASP A 110 -1.92 -18.09 -10.84
N PRO A 111 -2.48 -19.14 -10.22
CA PRO A 111 -2.25 -19.45 -8.81
C PRO A 111 -0.79 -19.68 -8.46
N VAL A 112 -0.02 -20.30 -9.36
CA VAL A 112 1.41 -20.58 -9.12
C VAL A 112 2.20 -19.28 -9.12
N LYS A 113 1.99 -18.41 -10.11
CA LYS A 113 2.60 -17.07 -10.13
C LYS A 113 2.21 -16.25 -8.91
N TRP A 114 0.95 -16.29 -8.47
CA TRP A 114 0.49 -15.58 -7.28
C TRP A 114 1.24 -16.04 -6.02
N ALA A 115 1.39 -17.35 -5.84
CA ALA A 115 2.14 -17.93 -4.73
C ALA A 115 3.64 -17.58 -4.78
N VAL A 116 4.24 -17.61 -5.97
CA VAL A 116 5.64 -17.22 -6.18
C VAL A 116 5.86 -15.74 -5.85
N GLU A 117 4.93 -14.87 -6.25
CA GLU A 117 4.99 -13.44 -5.94
C GLU A 117 4.95 -13.19 -4.41
N ARG A 118 4.02 -13.83 -3.71
CA ARG A 118 3.95 -13.80 -2.23
C ARG A 118 5.26 -14.28 -1.59
N ALA A 119 5.78 -15.43 -2.04
CA ALA A 119 7.01 -16.00 -1.52
C ALA A 119 8.21 -15.06 -1.74
N LYS A 120 8.33 -14.46 -2.94
CA LYS A 120 9.38 -13.50 -3.24
C LYS A 120 9.38 -12.32 -2.26
N LEU A 121 8.21 -11.75 -1.96
CA LEU A 121 8.12 -10.65 -0.99
C LEU A 121 8.58 -11.08 0.40
N LEU A 122 8.13 -12.26 0.86
CA LEU A 122 8.49 -12.76 2.18
C LEU A 122 10.00 -13.03 2.31
N TYR A 123 10.60 -13.70 1.32
CA TYR A 123 12.05 -13.95 1.31
C TYR A 123 12.87 -12.67 1.12
N SER A 124 12.37 -11.71 0.35
CA SER A 124 13.02 -10.40 0.21
C SER A 124 12.99 -9.63 1.52
N ALA A 125 11.87 -9.68 2.25
CA ALA A 125 11.74 -9.06 3.56
C ALA A 125 12.65 -9.71 4.62
N ALA A 126 12.77 -11.04 4.61
CA ALA A 126 13.63 -11.75 5.56
C ALA A 126 15.13 -11.54 5.30
N GLY A 127 15.51 -11.18 4.07
CA GLY A 127 16.90 -10.92 3.70
C GLY A 127 17.33 -9.45 3.73
N TYR A 128 16.39 -8.54 4.04
CA TYR A 128 16.63 -7.10 4.17
C TYR A 128 17.12 -6.75 5.58
#